data_AF-A0A7S1D0F0-F1
#
_entry.id   AF-A0A7S1D0F0-F1
#
_cell.length_a   1.000
_cell.length_b   1.000
_cell.length_c   1.000
_cell.angle_alpha   90.00
_cell.angle_beta   90.00
_cell.angle_gamma   90.00
#
_symmetry.space_group_name_H-M   'P 1'
#
loop_
_entity.id
_entity.type
_entity.pdbx_description
1 polymer ?
#
loop_
_entity_poly.entity_id
_entity_poly.type
_entity_poly.pdbx_seq_one_letter_code
_entity_poly.pdbx_strand_id
1 'polypeptide(L)'
;VGYGFSVMAMGLCMFQVFGGGPLPMAAIFYGLRLGTFLMVRNITIKEKAEANKSRDKLPRLKRIPFATNISLFYAFLVTPILYALRSAKKNPIVKAGTAVAWMGALLEAIADHQKFWAKRGNTDGNKFVGPTGLTYQISRHPNYLGEILFYFGLFMAGAPSFGKSAIAWVCSFLGFFGIFTLMTNSTKRLEKAQAEKYGGQEKYDDWIAQVKYPL
;
A
#
# COMPACT_ATOMS: atom_id res chain seq x y z
N VAL A 1 4.71 -6.21 7.91
CA VAL A 1 6.10 -6.37 7.43
C VAL A 1 6.15 -7.34 6.26
N GLY A 2 5.59 -8.56 6.42
CA GLY A 2 5.63 -9.61 5.41
C GLY A 2 5.29 -9.16 3.98
N TYR A 3 4.16 -8.47 3.76
CA TYR A 3 3.73 -8.19 2.38
C TYR A 3 4.66 -7.27 1.59
N GLY A 4 5.22 -6.23 2.21
CA GLY A 4 6.17 -5.33 1.54
C GLY A 4 7.38 -6.12 1.03
N PHE A 5 7.98 -6.94 1.89
CA PHE A 5 9.10 -7.80 1.48
C PHE A 5 8.69 -8.91 0.50
N SER A 6 7.45 -9.42 0.56
CA SER A 6 6.95 -10.35 -0.45
C SER A 6 6.86 -9.69 -1.84
N VAL A 7 6.32 -8.47 -1.93
CA VAL A 7 6.25 -7.70 -3.19
C VAL A 7 7.66 -7.40 -3.71
N MET A 8 8.58 -7.01 -2.82
CA MET A 8 9.99 -6.81 -3.17
C MET A 8 10.62 -8.09 -3.74
N ALA A 9 10.46 -9.23 -3.06
CA ALA A 9 11.03 -10.51 -3.49
C ALA A 9 10.47 -10.96 -4.84
N MET A 10 9.17 -10.81 -5.07
CA MET A 10 8.55 -11.10 -6.37
C MET A 10 9.05 -10.14 -7.46
N GLY A 11 9.20 -8.85 -7.15
CA GLY A 11 9.77 -7.87 -8.07
C GLY A 11 11.22 -8.19 -8.45
N LEU A 12 12.06 -8.58 -7.47
CA LEU A 12 13.44 -9.03 -7.70
C LEU A 12 13.47 -10.29 -8.56
N CYS A 13 12.63 -11.28 -8.26
CA CYS A 13 12.54 -12.51 -9.06
C CYS A 13 12.18 -12.19 -10.51
N MET A 14 11.18 -11.35 -10.75
CA MET A 14 10.78 -10.95 -12.10
C MET A 14 11.88 -10.16 -12.82
N PHE A 15 12.58 -9.27 -12.11
CA PHE A 15 13.72 -8.52 -12.65
C PHE A 15 14.84 -9.46 -13.10
N GLN A 16 15.16 -10.50 -12.33
CA GLN A 16 16.20 -11.46 -12.66
C GLN A 16 15.79 -12.39 -13.81
N VAL A 17 14.54 -12.83 -13.84
CA VAL A 17 14.05 -13.82 -14.83
C VAL A 17 13.73 -13.20 -16.18
N PHE A 18 13.06 -12.04 -16.20
CA PHE A 18 12.57 -11.42 -17.45
C PHE A 18 13.37 -10.17 -17.86
N GLY A 19 14.38 -9.79 -17.07
CA GLY A 19 15.18 -8.60 -17.29
C GLY A 19 14.65 -7.37 -16.53
N GLY A 20 15.50 -6.34 -16.47
CA GLY A 20 15.21 -5.12 -15.76
C GLY A 20 14.20 -4.21 -16.45
N GLY A 21 13.78 -3.16 -15.74
CA GLY A 21 12.88 -2.15 -16.27
C GLY A 21 12.22 -1.32 -15.19
N PRO A 22 11.62 -0.17 -15.54
CA PRO A 22 11.04 0.75 -14.57
C PRO A 22 9.86 0.16 -13.79
N LEU A 23 9.14 -0.81 -14.36
CA LEU A 23 7.99 -1.44 -13.73
C LEU A 23 8.37 -2.42 -12.59
N PRO A 24 9.23 -3.44 -12.79
CA PRO A 24 9.69 -4.27 -11.67
C PRO A 24 10.50 -3.47 -10.64
N MET A 25 11.24 -2.43 -11.07
CA MET A 25 11.91 -1.52 -10.13
C MET A 25 10.93 -0.77 -9.23
N ALA A 26 9.75 -0.38 -9.75
CA ALA A 26 8.70 0.23 -8.92
C ALA A 26 8.24 -0.72 -7.80
N ALA A 27 8.06 -2.01 -8.10
CA ALA A 27 7.68 -3.01 -7.10
C ALA A 27 8.79 -3.31 -6.08
N ILE A 28 10.05 -3.34 -6.53
CA ILE A 28 11.21 -3.49 -5.63
C ILE A 28 11.29 -2.30 -4.69
N PHE A 29 11.24 -1.08 -5.22
CA PHE A 29 11.24 0.15 -4.43
C PHE A 29 10.08 0.18 -3.43
N TYR A 30 8.85 -0.03 -3.92
CA TYR A 30 7.65 -0.08 -3.10
C TYR A 30 7.80 -1.07 -1.95
N GLY A 31 8.17 -2.31 -2.28
CA GLY A 31 8.25 -3.39 -1.31
C GLY A 31 9.36 -3.21 -0.27
N LEU A 32 10.55 -2.79 -0.70
CA LEU A 32 11.67 -2.51 0.19
C LEU A 32 11.33 -1.37 1.14
N ARG A 33 10.86 -0.24 0.60
CA ARG A 33 10.48 0.94 1.39
C ARG A 33 9.39 0.58 2.39
N LEU A 34 8.34 -0.10 1.96
CA LEU A 34 7.23 -0.45 2.84
C LEU A 34 7.62 -1.45 3.93
N GLY A 35 8.30 -2.52 3.53
CA GLY A 35 8.79 -3.55 4.43
C GLY A 35 9.65 -2.94 5.52
N THR A 36 10.58 -2.07 5.13
CA THR A 36 11.48 -1.34 6.02
C THR A 36 10.70 -0.40 6.94
N PHE A 37 9.81 0.44 6.40
CA PHE A 37 8.99 1.35 7.20
C PHE A 37 8.18 0.61 8.28
N LEU A 38 7.50 -0.47 7.89
CA LEU A 38 6.71 -1.27 8.83
C LEU A 38 7.59 -1.97 9.88
N MET A 39 8.79 -2.41 9.50
CA MET A 39 9.75 -3.04 10.41
C MET A 39 10.28 -2.03 11.43
N VAL A 40 10.80 -0.89 10.96
CA VAL A 40 11.28 0.21 11.83
C VAL A 40 10.18 0.65 12.78
N ARG A 41 8.96 0.86 12.29
CA ARG A 41 7.81 1.24 13.11
C ARG A 41 7.48 0.20 14.19
N ASN A 42 7.56 -1.09 13.86
CA ASN A 42 7.27 -2.16 14.81
C ASN A 42 8.36 -2.29 15.89
N ILE A 43 9.62 -1.96 15.57
CA ILE A 43 10.72 -2.00 16.54
C ILE A 43 10.69 -0.75 17.44
N THR A 44 10.36 0.41 16.88
CA THR A 44 10.41 1.70 17.58
C THR A 44 9.16 1.98 18.43
N ILE A 45 7.98 1.49 18.04
CA ILE A 45 6.72 1.75 18.75
C ILE A 45 6.31 0.52 19.57
N LYS A 46 6.69 0.48 20.85
CA LYS A 46 6.49 -0.65 21.76
C LYS A 46 5.02 -1.09 21.91
N GLU A 47 4.08 -0.14 22.05
CA GLU A 47 2.64 -0.44 22.10
C GLU A 47 2.16 -1.25 20.90
N LYS A 48 2.67 -0.96 19.71
CA LYS A 48 2.34 -1.73 18.49
C LYS A 48 3.00 -3.10 18.46
N ALA A 49 4.21 -3.23 19.00
CA ALA A 49 4.88 -4.51 19.13
C ALA A 49 4.10 -5.43 20.09
N GLU A 50 3.66 -4.89 21.23
CA GLU A 50 2.89 -5.61 22.25
C GLU A 50 1.49 -5.97 21.75
N ALA A 51 0.80 -5.05 21.08
CA ALA A 51 -0.51 -5.32 20.45
C ALA A 51 -0.43 -6.41 19.36
N ASN A 52 0.69 -6.50 18.63
CA ASN A 52 0.89 -7.59 17.67
C ASN A 52 1.16 -8.93 18.37
N LYS A 53 1.98 -8.93 19.44
CA LYS A 53 2.25 -10.14 20.23
C LYS A 53 0.98 -10.67 20.90
N SER A 54 0.13 -9.80 21.46
CA SER A 54 -1.11 -10.22 22.12
C SER A 54 -2.16 -10.80 21.15
N ARG A 55 -2.08 -10.43 19.87
CA ARG A 55 -2.90 -11.00 18.79
C ARG A 55 -2.35 -12.33 18.25
N ASP A 56 -1.11 -12.68 18.58
CA ASP A 56 -0.43 -13.86 18.05
C ASP A 56 -0.76 -15.15 18.82
N LYS A 57 -2.05 -15.48 18.92
CA LYS A 57 -2.55 -16.61 19.74
C LYS A 57 -2.65 -17.96 19.01
N LEU A 58 -2.51 -17.96 17.69
CA LEU A 58 -2.71 -19.17 16.87
C LEU A 58 -1.42 -20.00 16.75
N PRO A 59 -1.45 -21.33 16.93
CA PRO A 59 -0.30 -22.20 16.63
C PRO A 59 0.18 -22.05 15.19
N ARG A 60 1.50 -22.13 14.95
CA ARG A 60 2.12 -21.83 13.64
C ARG A 60 1.53 -22.64 12.47
N LEU A 61 1.28 -23.93 12.67
CA LEU A 61 0.73 -24.82 11.63
C LEU A 61 -0.72 -24.46 11.25
N LYS A 62 -1.55 -23.99 12.19
CA LYS A 62 -2.93 -23.56 11.91
C LYS A 62 -3.00 -22.26 11.09
N ARG A 63 -1.87 -21.57 10.90
CA ARG A 63 -1.78 -20.37 10.07
C ARG A 63 -1.54 -20.68 8.59
N ILE A 64 -1.18 -21.91 8.24
CA ILE A 64 -0.82 -22.27 6.86
C ILE A 64 -1.91 -21.89 5.85
N PRO A 65 -3.20 -22.26 6.04
CA PRO A 65 -4.24 -21.91 5.06
C PRO A 65 -4.39 -20.39 4.87
N PHE A 66 -4.32 -19.64 5.97
CA PHE A 66 -4.40 -18.18 5.95
C PHE A 66 -3.17 -17.55 5.26
N ALA A 67 -1.98 -18.04 5.57
CA ALA A 67 -0.73 -17.58 4.96
C ALA A 67 -0.71 -17.87 3.45
N THR A 68 -1.22 -19.03 3.01
CA THR A 68 -1.34 -19.39 1.60
C THR A 68 -2.30 -18.47 0.87
N ASN A 69 -3.49 -18.20 1.43
CA ASN A 69 -4.46 -17.27 0.84
C ASN A 69 -3.88 -15.85 0.67
N ILE A 70 -3.16 -15.37 1.68
CA ILE A 70 -2.46 -14.09 1.63
C ILE A 70 -1.37 -14.08 0.56
N SER A 71 -0.60 -15.17 0.46
CA SER A 71 0.48 -15.29 -0.52
C SER A 71 -0.07 -15.30 -1.96
N LEU A 72 -1.19 -15.99 -2.16
CA LEU A 72 -1.93 -16.00 -3.42
C LEU A 72 -2.44 -14.59 -3.77
N PHE A 73 -3.00 -13.87 -2.80
CA PHE A 73 -3.42 -12.49 -2.99
C PHE A 73 -2.26 -11.59 -3.42
N TYR A 74 -1.08 -11.74 -2.80
CA TYR A 74 0.10 -10.97 -3.23
C TYR A 74 0.57 -11.35 -4.63
N ALA A 75 0.48 -12.62 -5.02
CA ALA A 75 0.77 -13.06 -6.38
C ALA A 75 -0.19 -12.41 -7.40
N PHE A 76 -1.47 -12.28 -7.06
CA PHE A 76 -2.46 -11.58 -7.88
C PHE A 76 -2.12 -10.09 -8.07
N LEU A 77 -1.66 -9.41 -7.02
CA LEU A 77 -1.24 -8.00 -7.08
C LEU A 77 -0.08 -7.74 -8.04
N VAL A 78 0.86 -8.69 -8.17
CA VAL A 78 2.04 -8.54 -9.04
C VAL A 78 1.89 -9.25 -10.38
N THR A 79 0.79 -9.97 -10.61
CA THR A 79 0.46 -10.59 -11.91
C THR A 79 0.56 -9.61 -13.09
N PRO A 80 0.13 -8.35 -12.98
CA PRO A 80 0.28 -7.39 -14.07
C PRO A 80 1.73 -7.20 -14.54
N ILE A 81 2.69 -7.21 -13.61
CA ILE A 81 4.13 -7.06 -13.91
C ILE A 81 4.63 -8.26 -14.72
N LEU A 82 4.25 -9.47 -14.31
CA LEU A 82 4.63 -10.70 -14.99
C LEU A 82 4.20 -10.70 -16.47
N TYR A 83 2.96 -10.29 -16.74
CA TYR A 83 2.45 -10.22 -18.12
C TYR A 83 3.05 -9.06 -18.91
N ALA A 84 3.27 -7.90 -18.27
CA ALA A 84 3.94 -6.77 -18.91
C ALA A 84 5.34 -7.15 -19.40
N LEU A 85 6.13 -7.82 -18.56
CA LEU A 85 7.52 -8.21 -18.87
C LEU A 85 7.63 -9.33 -19.91
N ARG A 86 6.63 -10.21 -20.02
CA ARG A 86 6.58 -11.24 -21.06
C ARG A 86 6.27 -10.70 -22.45
N SER A 87 5.79 -9.46 -22.55
CA SER A 87 5.43 -8.84 -23.82
C SER A 87 6.55 -7.91 -24.29
N ALA A 88 7.09 -8.16 -25.47
CA ALA A 88 8.14 -7.33 -26.08
C ALA A 88 7.61 -6.00 -26.67
N LYS A 89 6.31 -5.70 -26.55
CA LYS A 89 5.69 -4.56 -27.23
C LYS A 89 5.89 -3.28 -26.44
N LYS A 90 6.58 -2.31 -27.04
CA LYS A 90 6.61 -0.92 -26.57
C LYS A 90 5.20 -0.34 -26.68
N ASN A 91 4.51 -0.20 -25.56
CA ASN A 91 3.14 0.30 -25.51
C ASN A 91 3.05 1.56 -24.61
N PRO A 92 2.47 2.68 -25.09
CA PRO A 92 2.30 3.90 -24.29
C PRO A 92 1.55 3.68 -22.97
N ILE A 93 0.57 2.76 -22.95
CA ILE A 93 -0.20 2.42 -21.74
C ILE A 93 0.70 1.76 -20.69
N VAL A 94 1.69 0.94 -21.10
CA VAL A 94 2.67 0.35 -20.18
C VAL A 94 3.50 1.46 -19.51
N LYS A 95 3.92 2.47 -20.28
CA LYS A 95 4.66 3.63 -19.76
C LYS A 95 3.80 4.46 -18.81
N ALA A 96 2.57 4.78 -19.20
CA ALA A 96 1.64 5.52 -18.36
C ALA A 96 1.33 4.77 -17.06
N GLY A 97 1.09 3.46 -17.13
CA GLY A 97 0.86 2.60 -15.95
C GLY A 97 2.05 2.58 -15.02
N THR A 98 3.25 2.47 -15.59
CA THR A 98 4.50 2.53 -14.83
C THR A 98 4.68 3.89 -14.14
N ALA A 99 4.37 5.00 -14.83
CA ALA A 99 4.42 6.33 -14.25
C ALA A 99 3.41 6.49 -13.09
N VAL A 100 2.17 6.02 -13.27
CA VAL A 100 1.15 6.00 -12.20
C VAL A 100 1.60 5.15 -11.01
N ALA A 101 2.23 3.99 -11.26
CA ALA A 101 2.77 3.16 -10.20
C ALA A 101 3.82 3.92 -9.37
N TRP A 102 4.80 4.56 -10.04
CA TRP A 102 5.81 5.38 -9.35
C TRP A 102 5.20 6.55 -8.58
N MET A 103 4.25 7.28 -9.17
CA MET A 103 3.56 8.38 -8.48
C MET A 103 2.85 7.88 -7.21
N GLY A 104 2.15 6.75 -7.29
CA GLY A 104 1.50 6.13 -6.12
C GLY A 104 2.49 5.73 -5.04
N ALA A 105 3.59 5.07 -5.40
CA ALA A 105 4.63 4.66 -4.46
C ALA A 105 5.32 5.86 -3.78
N LEU A 106 5.56 6.95 -4.51
CA LEU A 106 6.14 8.17 -3.97
C LEU A 106 5.16 8.93 -3.07
N LEU A 107 3.89 9.05 -3.48
CA LEU A 107 2.84 9.66 -2.66
C LEU A 107 2.71 8.93 -1.31
N GLU A 108 2.66 7.60 -1.34
CA GLU A 108 2.62 6.79 -0.12
C GLU A 108 3.86 7.02 0.75
N ALA A 109 5.05 7.01 0.14
CA ALA A 109 6.31 7.21 0.87
C ALA A 109 6.34 8.56 1.61
N ILE A 110 5.94 9.64 0.93
CA ILE A 110 5.90 10.99 1.49
C ILE A 110 4.84 11.07 2.61
N ALA A 111 3.65 10.52 2.37
CA ALA A 111 2.56 10.50 3.34
C ALA A 111 2.93 9.73 4.62
N ASP A 112 3.48 8.53 4.47
CA ASP A 112 3.95 7.72 5.60
C ASP A 112 5.04 8.46 6.40
N HIS A 113 5.95 9.17 5.71
CA HIS A 113 7.00 9.93 6.35
C HIS A 113 6.45 11.11 7.17
N GLN A 114 5.54 11.90 6.58
CA GLN A 114 4.85 13.00 7.26
C GLN A 114 4.09 12.49 8.49
N LYS A 115 3.37 11.38 8.34
CA LYS A 115 2.63 10.72 9.44
C LYS A 115 3.54 10.24 10.56
N PHE A 116 4.69 9.67 10.22
CA PHE A 116 5.65 9.16 11.18
C PHE A 116 6.23 10.28 12.06
N TRP A 117 6.67 11.38 11.46
CA TRP A 117 7.19 12.53 12.19
C TRP A 117 6.14 13.21 13.06
N ALA A 118 4.93 13.43 12.53
CA ALA A 118 3.83 14.01 13.29
C ALA A 118 3.50 13.18 14.55
N LYS A 119 3.55 11.85 14.46
CA LYS A 119 3.33 10.97 15.62
C LYS A 119 4.51 10.94 16.59
N ARG A 120 5.74 11.00 16.08
CA ARG A 120 6.94 10.99 16.93
C ARG A 120 7.05 12.25 17.79
N GLY A 121 6.59 13.39 17.28
CA GLY A 121 6.55 14.65 18.02
C GLY A 121 5.36 14.77 18.99
N ASN A 122 4.40 13.84 18.95
CA ASN A 122 3.24 13.90 19.83
C ASN A 122 3.49 13.15 21.16
N THR A 123 3.67 13.91 22.23
CA THR A 123 3.83 13.38 23.60
C THR A 123 2.49 13.12 24.30
N ASP A 124 1.39 13.70 23.83
CA ASP A 124 0.04 13.49 24.35
C ASP A 124 -0.82 12.68 23.35
N GLY A 125 -1.00 11.40 23.66
CA GLY A 125 -1.77 10.48 22.82
C GLY A 125 -3.23 10.89 22.60
N ASN A 126 -3.80 11.75 23.45
CA ASN A 126 -5.19 12.20 23.36
C ASN A 126 -5.36 13.48 22.54
N LYS A 127 -4.28 14.24 22.32
CA LYS A 127 -4.33 15.46 21.51
C LYS A 127 -4.14 15.15 20.02
N PHE A 128 -5.00 15.73 19.19
CA PHE A 128 -4.79 15.73 17.75
C PHE A 128 -3.68 16.71 17.39
N VAL A 129 -2.52 16.17 17.01
CA VAL A 129 -1.41 16.97 16.47
C VAL A 129 -1.40 16.92 14.94
N GLY A 130 -1.85 15.80 14.36
CA GLY A 130 -2.06 15.57 12.93
C GLY A 130 -0.81 15.67 12.04
N PRO A 131 -0.61 14.81 11.03
CA PRO A 131 0.04 15.28 9.83
C PRO A 131 -0.97 16.12 9.04
N THR A 132 -0.75 17.43 8.93
CA THR A 132 -1.55 18.37 8.13
C THR A 132 -0.74 18.94 6.95
N GLY A 133 0.45 18.40 6.71
CA GLY A 133 1.35 18.84 5.64
C GLY A 133 0.83 18.50 4.24
N LEU A 134 1.63 18.86 3.22
CA LEU A 134 1.30 18.83 1.79
C LEU A 134 0.41 17.66 1.32
N THR A 135 0.77 16.41 1.61
CA THR A 135 0.00 15.27 1.09
C THR A 135 -1.35 15.10 1.79
N TYR A 136 -1.45 15.50 3.06
CA TYR A 136 -2.65 15.43 3.87
C TYR A 136 -3.66 16.56 3.59
N GLN A 137 -3.31 17.48 2.69
CA GLN A 137 -4.24 18.46 2.12
C GLN A 137 -4.96 17.93 0.87
N ILE A 138 -4.40 16.91 0.21
CA ILE A 138 -5.00 16.29 -0.99
C ILE A 138 -6.15 15.35 -0.57
N SER A 139 -5.90 14.55 0.45
CA SER A 139 -6.78 13.49 0.95
C SER A 139 -6.45 13.26 2.43
N ARG A 140 -7.41 12.80 3.24
CA ARG A 140 -7.15 12.51 4.67
C ARG A 140 -6.31 11.26 4.87
N HIS A 141 -6.29 10.34 3.90
CA HIS A 141 -5.49 9.12 3.92
C HIS A 141 -4.64 8.99 2.64
N PRO A 142 -3.71 9.94 2.40
CA PRO A 142 -2.94 9.99 1.15
C PRO A 142 -1.99 8.78 1.01
N ASN A 143 -1.61 8.15 2.13
CA ASN A 143 -0.85 6.91 2.11
C ASN A 143 -1.68 5.74 1.52
N TYR A 144 -2.97 5.65 1.88
CA TYR A 144 -3.86 4.64 1.30
C TYR A 144 -4.20 4.95 -0.16
N LEU A 145 -4.38 6.22 -0.51
CA LEU A 145 -4.51 6.64 -1.91
C LEU A 145 -3.27 6.26 -2.73
N GLY A 146 -2.07 6.52 -2.22
CA GLY A 146 -0.81 6.17 -2.88
C GLY A 146 -0.69 4.66 -3.14
N GLU A 147 -1.08 3.84 -2.18
CA GLU A 147 -1.12 2.38 -2.35
C GLU A 147 -2.13 1.94 -3.43
N ILE A 148 -3.34 2.51 -3.45
CA ILE A 148 -4.33 2.25 -4.51
C ILE A 148 -3.78 2.64 -5.88
N LEU A 149 -3.18 3.83 -6.00
CA LEU A 149 -2.58 4.32 -7.25
C LEU A 149 -1.42 3.44 -7.70
N PHE A 150 -0.58 2.97 -6.77
CA PHE A 150 0.52 2.06 -7.09
C PHE A 150 0.00 0.81 -7.80
N TYR A 151 -0.95 0.11 -7.18
CA TYR A 151 -1.50 -1.13 -7.74
C TYR A 151 -2.39 -0.90 -8.98
N PHE A 152 -3.08 0.23 -9.06
CA PHE A 152 -3.78 0.63 -10.27
C PHE A 152 -2.80 0.85 -11.44
N GLY A 153 -1.66 1.50 -11.18
CA GLY A 153 -0.59 1.68 -12.15
C GLY A 153 -0.01 0.36 -12.64
N LEU A 154 0.21 -0.60 -11.74
CA LEU A 154 0.63 -1.96 -12.12
C LEU A 154 -0.41 -2.63 -13.02
N PHE A 155 -1.69 -2.61 -12.62
CA PHE A 155 -2.79 -3.16 -13.41
C PHE A 155 -2.85 -2.55 -14.81
N MET A 156 -2.80 -1.21 -14.89
CA MET A 156 -2.80 -0.48 -16.16
C MET A 156 -1.58 -0.85 -17.03
N ALA A 157 -0.40 -1.02 -16.41
CA ALA A 157 0.80 -1.41 -17.15
C ALA A 157 0.74 -2.86 -17.68
N GLY A 158 0.07 -3.77 -16.96
CA GLY A 158 -0.11 -5.16 -17.39
C GLY A 158 -1.21 -5.35 -18.45
N ALA A 159 -2.26 -4.54 -18.39
CA ALA A 159 -3.48 -4.71 -19.19
C ALA A 159 -3.26 -4.92 -20.70
N PRO A 160 -2.36 -4.16 -21.38
CA PRO A 160 -2.09 -4.36 -22.80
C PRO A 160 -1.53 -5.75 -23.15
N SER A 161 -0.91 -6.42 -22.18
CA SER A 161 -0.28 -7.74 -22.35
C SER A 161 -1.19 -8.89 -21.93
N PHE A 162 -2.38 -8.62 -21.39
CA PHE A 162 -3.32 -9.69 -21.00
C PHE A 162 -3.93 -10.38 -22.22
N GLY A 163 -4.16 -9.63 -23.31
CA GLY A 163 -4.76 -10.17 -24.54
C GLY A 163 -6.04 -10.95 -24.26
N LYS A 164 -6.11 -12.20 -24.73
CA LYS A 164 -7.22 -13.13 -24.50
C LYS A 164 -7.07 -14.00 -23.24
N SER A 165 -6.03 -13.79 -22.43
CA SER A 165 -5.80 -14.59 -21.22
C SER A 165 -6.81 -14.22 -20.13
N ALA A 166 -7.84 -15.06 -19.95
CA ALA A 166 -8.81 -14.91 -18.86
C ALA A 166 -8.12 -14.93 -17.49
N ILE A 167 -7.09 -15.77 -17.32
CA ILE A 167 -6.32 -15.87 -16.08
C ILE A 167 -5.63 -14.54 -15.76
N ALA A 168 -5.04 -13.86 -16.76
CA ALA A 168 -4.39 -12.58 -16.57
C ALA A 168 -5.37 -11.51 -16.07
N TRP A 169 -6.54 -11.42 -16.70
CA TRP A 169 -7.60 -10.50 -16.33
C TRP A 169 -8.15 -10.78 -14.94
N VAL A 170 -8.53 -12.03 -14.64
CA VAL A 170 -9.13 -12.41 -13.36
C VAL A 170 -8.15 -12.20 -12.21
N CYS A 171 -6.92 -12.71 -12.30
CA CYS A 171 -5.93 -12.56 -11.23
C CYS A 171 -5.60 -11.07 -10.99
N SER A 172 -5.36 -10.31 -12.06
CA SER A 172 -5.00 -8.89 -11.94
C SER A 172 -6.15 -8.05 -11.40
N PHE A 173 -7.39 -8.32 -11.83
CA PHE A 173 -8.58 -7.64 -11.34
C PHE A 173 -8.85 -7.98 -9.88
N LEU A 174 -8.80 -9.26 -9.49
CA LEU A 174 -8.99 -9.68 -8.10
C LEU A 174 -7.91 -9.10 -7.18
N GLY A 175 -6.66 -9.04 -7.65
CA GLY A 175 -5.59 -8.36 -6.94
C GLY A 175 -5.91 -6.88 -6.69
N PHE A 176 -6.14 -6.11 -7.77
CA PHE A 176 -6.43 -4.68 -7.67
C PHE A 176 -7.71 -4.38 -6.87
N PHE A 177 -8.81 -5.08 -7.17
CA PHE A 177 -10.08 -4.89 -6.47
C PHE A 177 -9.96 -5.28 -5.00
N GLY A 178 -9.21 -6.33 -4.68
CA GLY A 178 -8.93 -6.72 -3.29
C GLY A 178 -8.18 -5.65 -2.51
N ILE A 179 -7.14 -5.01 -3.09
CA ILE A 179 -6.43 -3.94 -2.37
C ILE A 179 -7.27 -2.66 -2.29
N PHE A 180 -8.01 -2.31 -3.35
CA PHE A 180 -8.91 -1.18 -3.36
C PHE A 180 -9.94 -1.28 -2.22
N THR A 181 -10.64 -2.42 -2.13
CA THR A 181 -11.62 -2.67 -1.06
C THR A 181 -11.00 -2.71 0.33
N LEU A 182 -9.80 -3.29 0.48
CA LEU A 182 -9.07 -3.31 1.75
C LEU A 182 -8.73 -1.90 2.22
N MET A 183 -8.26 -1.03 1.32
CA MET A 183 -7.93 0.37 1.62
C MET A 183 -9.17 1.20 1.93
N THR A 184 -10.25 1.07 1.16
CA THR A 184 -11.49 1.81 1.43
C THR A 184 -12.10 1.42 2.77
N ASN A 185 -12.11 0.13 3.10
CA ASN A 185 -12.64 -0.36 4.38
C ASN A 185 -11.74 0.04 5.56
N SER A 186 -10.41 0.00 5.37
CA SER A 186 -9.46 0.47 6.39
C SER A 186 -9.59 1.96 6.64
N THR A 187 -9.83 2.75 5.59
CA THR A 187 -10.10 4.19 5.68
C THR A 187 -11.34 4.46 6.53
N LYS A 188 -12.49 3.86 6.19
CA LYS A 188 -13.74 4.04 6.94
C LYS A 188 -13.59 3.71 8.43
N ARG A 189 -12.91 2.61 8.75
CA ARG A 189 -12.64 2.21 10.14
C ARG A 189 -11.74 3.22 10.85
N LEU A 190 -10.73 3.74 10.17
CA LEU A 190 -9.79 4.68 10.76
C LEU A 190 -10.43 6.05 10.97
N GLU A 191 -11.24 6.52 10.03
CA GLU A 191 -12.05 7.74 10.16
C GLU A 191 -12.95 7.68 11.39
N LYS A 192 -13.71 6.58 11.54
CA LYS A 192 -14.56 6.37 12.72
C LYS A 192 -13.76 6.43 14.02
N ALA A 193 -12.64 5.71 14.09
CA ALA A 193 -11.80 5.68 15.29
C ALA A 193 -11.14 7.05 15.58
N GLN A 194 -10.81 7.83 14.55
CA GLN A 194 -10.27 9.19 14.73
C GLN A 194 -11.35 10.16 15.20
N ALA A 195 -12.57 10.07 14.67
CA ALA A 195 -13.70 10.90 15.11
C ALA A 195 -14.05 10.62 16.58
N GLU A 196 -14.12 9.35 16.97
CA GLU A 196 -14.36 8.95 18.38
C GLU A 196 -13.27 9.44 19.33
N LYS A 197 -12.01 9.49 18.86
CA LYS A 197 -10.87 9.84 19.70
C LYS A 197 -10.59 11.35 19.76
N TYR A 198 -10.77 12.05 18.65
CA TYR A 198 -10.31 13.43 18.48
C TYR A 198 -11.42 14.43 18.18
N GLY A 199 -12.66 13.97 17.98
CA GLY A 199 -13.81 14.84 17.74
C GLY A 199 -14.01 15.85 18.88
N GLY A 200 -14.38 17.08 18.52
CA GLY A 200 -14.55 18.19 19.45
C GLY A 200 -13.24 18.91 19.80
N GLN A 201 -12.12 18.50 19.21
CA GLN A 201 -10.87 19.25 19.28
C GLN A 201 -10.78 20.17 18.07
N GLU A 202 -10.67 21.48 18.32
CA GLU A 202 -10.59 22.54 17.29
C GLU A 202 -9.69 22.17 16.10
N LYS A 203 -8.45 21.75 16.35
CA LYS A 203 -7.50 21.36 15.29
C LYS A 203 -7.95 20.18 14.43
N TYR A 204 -8.65 19.21 15.02
CA TYR A 204 -9.14 18.05 14.28
C TYR A 204 -10.35 18.45 13.42
N ASP A 205 -11.29 19.18 14.02
CA ASP A 205 -12.51 19.61 13.36
C ASP A 205 -12.21 20.56 12.19
N ASP A 206 -11.27 21.51 12.38
CA ASP A 206 -10.77 22.39 11.32
C ASP A 206 -10.15 21.60 10.16
N TRP A 207 -9.34 20.59 10.47
CA TRP A 207 -8.68 19.77 9.45
C TRP A 207 -9.69 18.94 8.64
N ILE A 208 -10.69 18.33 9.31
CA ILE A 208 -11.77 17.60 8.64
C ILE A 208 -12.60 18.54 7.74
N ALA A 209 -12.85 19.78 8.19
CA ALA A 209 -13.58 20.76 7.40
C ALA A 209 -12.81 21.20 6.14
N GLN A 210 -11.49 21.37 6.26
CA GLN A 210 -10.62 21.75 5.13
C GLN A 210 -10.45 20.63 4.11
N VAL A 211 -10.24 19.40 4.57
CA VAL A 211 -9.90 18.25 3.71
C VAL A 211 -11.11 17.33 3.61
N LYS A 212 -11.99 17.58 2.64
CA LYS A 212 -13.31 16.91 2.52
C LYS A 212 -13.26 15.43 2.14
N TYR A 213 -12.23 14.99 1.41
CA TYR A 213 -12.15 13.63 0.86
C TYR A 213 -11.30 12.70 1.74
N PRO A 214 -11.84 11.54 2.19
CA PRO A 214 -11.05 10.57 2.94
C PRO A 214 -9.99 9.86 2.11
N LEU A 215 -10.32 9.48 0.87
CA LEU A 215 -9.40 8.91 -0.13
C LEU A 215 -9.31 9.85 -1.32
#